data_AF-A0A096CXY6-F1
#
_entry.id   AF-A0A096CXY6-F1
#
_cell.length_a   1.000
_cell.length_b   1.000
_cell.length_c   1.000
_cell.angle_alpha   90.00
_cell.angle_beta   90.00
_cell.angle_gamma   90.00
#
_symmetry.space_group_name_H-M   'P 1'
#
loop_
_entity.id
_entity.type
_entity.pdbx_description
1 polymer ?
#
loop_
_entity_poly.entity_id
_entity_poly.type
_entity_poly.pdbx_seq_one_letter_code
_entity_poly.pdbx_strand_id
1 'polypeptide(L)'
;MKKVIKAINKRLRNKKGFTLIELIVVVAVLGILALIAIPKMVGIQDEAKEAVDESNMKLLQNAAELYAAQHNGNYPTKASDFEDYLSEFPEQSGGGAFWFDTTDEKVVESLPGGHSGFEIK
;
A
#
# COMPACT_ATOMS: atom_id res chain seq x y z
N MET A 1 -40.49 58.03 6.65
CA MET A 1 -40.17 57.17 5.48
C MET A 1 -38.89 57.57 4.73
N LYS A 2 -38.67 58.85 4.36
CA LYS A 2 -37.48 59.30 3.63
C LYS A 2 -36.12 58.95 4.30
N LYS A 3 -36.06 58.91 5.64
CA LYS A 3 -34.85 58.50 6.40
C LYS A 3 -34.45 57.04 6.17
N VAL A 4 -35.42 56.13 6.05
CA VAL A 4 -35.18 54.69 5.81
C VAL A 4 -34.64 54.47 4.40
N ILE A 5 -35.25 55.12 3.40
CA ILE A 5 -34.79 55.08 2.00
C ILE A 5 -33.35 55.62 1.89
N LYS A 6 -33.03 56.73 2.58
CA LYS A 6 -31.67 57.31 2.60
C LYS A 6 -30.64 56.38 3.26
N ALA A 7 -31.03 55.65 4.32
CA ALA A 7 -30.17 54.69 5.00
C ALA A 7 -29.87 53.46 4.14
N ILE A 8 -30.87 52.93 3.42
CA ILE A 8 -30.70 51.81 2.48
C ILE A 8 -29.75 52.20 1.33
N ASN A 9 -29.96 53.38 0.75
CA ASN A 9 -29.15 53.87 -0.38
C ASN A 9 -27.68 54.14 0.04
N LYS A 10 -27.47 54.57 1.30
CA LYS A 10 -26.12 54.73 1.88
C LYS A 10 -25.38 53.39 2.05
N ARG A 11 -26.10 52.31 2.38
CA ARG A 11 -25.50 50.96 2.48
C ARG A 11 -25.18 50.34 1.11
N LEU A 12 -26.01 50.60 0.10
CA LEU A 12 -25.77 50.13 -1.27
C LEU A 12 -24.53 50.78 -1.91
N ARG A 13 -24.30 52.08 -1.66
CA ARG A 13 -23.09 52.79 -2.12
C ARG A 13 -21.78 52.36 -1.44
N ASN A 14 -21.86 51.68 -0.30
CA ASN A 14 -20.69 51.19 0.45
C ASN A 14 -20.35 49.72 0.16
N LYS A 15 -21.01 49.08 -0.81
CA LYS A 15 -20.59 47.76 -1.28
C LYS A 15 -19.35 47.92 -2.16
N LYS A 16 -18.16 47.73 -1.58
CA LYS A 16 -16.95 47.51 -2.35
C LYS A 16 -17.15 46.22 -3.16
N GLY A 17 -17.18 46.34 -4.48
CA GLY A 17 -17.27 45.20 -5.39
C GLY A 17 -15.92 44.50 -5.52
N PHE A 18 -15.96 43.21 -5.84
CA PHE A 18 -14.78 42.42 -6.21
C PHE A 18 -14.21 42.93 -7.53
N THR A 19 -12.89 43.09 -7.63
CA THR A 19 -12.27 43.52 -8.89
C THR A 19 -12.10 42.34 -9.84
N LEU A 20 -12.12 42.60 -11.16
CA LEU A 20 -11.83 41.56 -12.16
C LEU A 20 -10.41 41.01 -12.00
N ILE A 21 -9.46 41.86 -11.60
CA ILE A 21 -8.07 41.45 -11.39
C ILE A 21 -7.92 40.49 -10.19
N GLU A 22 -8.69 40.69 -9.11
CA GLU A 22 -8.72 39.73 -7.99
C GLU A 22 -9.21 38.36 -8.44
N LEU A 23 -10.23 38.30 -9.31
CA LEU A 23 -10.73 37.03 -9.81
C LEU A 23 -9.72 36.35 -10.72
N ILE A 24 -9.06 37.11 -11.60
CA ILE A 24 -8.06 36.61 -12.55
C ILE A 24 -6.85 36.01 -11.81
N VAL A 25 -6.35 36.69 -10.77
CA VAL A 25 -5.21 36.18 -9.99
C VAL A 25 -5.59 34.90 -9.25
N VAL A 26 -6.80 34.81 -8.68
CA VAL A 26 -7.26 33.61 -7.98
C VAL A 26 -7.34 32.40 -8.91
N VAL A 27 -7.97 32.54 -10.09
CA VAL A 27 -8.07 31.41 -11.03
C VAL A 27 -6.72 31.06 -11.65
N ALA A 28 -5.81 32.02 -11.81
CA ALA A 28 -4.44 31.76 -12.25
C ALA A 28 -3.68 30.90 -11.22
N VAL A 29 -3.76 31.24 -9.93
CA VAL A 29 -3.14 30.43 -8.86
C VAL A 29 -3.80 29.07 -8.75
N LEU A 30 -5.14 28.98 -8.81
CA LEU A 30 -5.86 27.71 -8.83
C LEU A 30 -5.46 26.82 -10.00
N GLY A 31 -5.19 27.40 -11.18
CA GLY A 31 -4.67 26.68 -12.33
C GLY A 31 -3.28 26.08 -12.09
N ILE A 32 -2.37 26.82 -11.45
CA ILE A 32 -1.03 26.32 -11.08
C ILE A 32 -1.15 25.19 -10.05
N LEU A 33 -1.96 25.40 -9.00
CA LEU A 33 -2.17 24.40 -7.95
C LEU A 33 -2.78 23.11 -8.51
N ALA A 34 -3.75 23.21 -9.41
CA ALA A 34 -4.38 22.03 -10.03
C ALA A 34 -3.39 21.17 -10.83
N LEU A 35 -2.36 21.76 -11.45
CA LEU A 35 -1.33 21.03 -12.19
C LEU A 35 -0.38 20.23 -11.29
N ILE A 36 -0.10 20.74 -10.08
CA ILE A 36 0.81 20.09 -9.12
C ILE A 36 0.08 19.21 -8.10
N ALA A 37 -1.26 19.28 -8.05
CA ALA A 37 -2.08 18.70 -6.99
C ALA A 37 -2.13 17.15 -6.96
N ILE A 38 -1.39 16.44 -7.81
CA ILE A 38 -1.34 14.98 -7.80
C ILE A 38 0.02 14.52 -7.30
N PRO A 39 0.15 14.12 -6.02
CA PRO A 39 1.28 13.31 -5.61
C PRO A 39 1.23 11.99 -6.39
N LYS A 40 2.25 11.73 -7.20
CA LYS A 40 2.39 10.43 -7.87
C LYS A 40 2.73 9.37 -6.83
N MET A 41 1.73 8.58 -6.43
CA MET A 41 1.93 7.31 -5.70
C MET A 41 2.45 6.20 -6.62
N VAL A 42 3.28 6.54 -7.62
CA VAL A 42 3.80 5.58 -8.58
C VAL A 42 4.99 4.88 -7.92
N GLY A 43 4.90 3.56 -7.71
CA GLY A 43 5.95 2.74 -7.11
C GLY A 43 5.78 2.46 -5.63
N ILE A 44 5.22 3.37 -4.83
CA ILE A 44 5.05 3.15 -3.36
C ILE A 44 4.19 1.91 -3.06
N GLN A 45 3.15 1.68 -3.84
CA GLN A 45 2.32 0.49 -3.66
C GLN A 45 3.06 -0.79 -4.04
N ASP A 46 3.91 -0.75 -5.05
CA ASP A 46 4.65 -1.93 -5.49
C ASP A 46 5.78 -2.26 -4.50
N GLU A 47 6.50 -1.23 -4.02
CA GLU A 47 7.49 -1.35 -2.95
C GLU A 47 6.86 -1.89 -1.65
N ALA A 48 5.65 -1.43 -1.29
CA ALA A 48 4.95 -1.93 -0.12
C ALA A 48 4.55 -3.41 -0.27
N LYS A 49 4.14 -3.84 -1.47
CA LYS A 49 3.82 -5.25 -1.75
C LYS A 49 5.06 -6.13 -1.65
N GLU A 50 6.17 -5.72 -2.26
CA GLU A 50 7.45 -6.44 -2.19
C GLU A 50 7.94 -6.56 -0.73
N ALA A 51 7.85 -5.49 0.06
CA ALA A 51 8.22 -5.51 1.47
C ALA A 51 7.35 -6.45 2.32
N VAL A 52 6.05 -6.53 2.01
CA VAL A 52 5.12 -7.47 2.67
C VAL A 52 5.48 -8.91 2.30
N ASP A 53 5.73 -9.18 1.02
CA ASP A 53 6.07 -10.54 0.56
C ASP A 53 7.41 -11.00 1.13
N GLU A 54 8.43 -10.13 1.18
CA GLU A 54 9.71 -10.42 1.84
C GLU A 54 9.53 -10.73 3.33
N SER A 55 8.68 -9.97 4.03
CA SER A 55 8.37 -10.21 5.45
C SER A 55 7.67 -11.55 5.65
N ASN A 56 6.73 -11.89 4.76
CA ASN A 56 6.00 -13.16 4.80
C ASN A 56 6.92 -14.35 4.51
N MET A 57 7.84 -14.23 3.56
CA MET A 57 8.86 -15.26 3.31
C MET A 57 9.73 -15.51 4.54
N LYS A 58 10.16 -14.45 5.25
CA LYS A 58 10.94 -14.59 6.50
C LYS A 58 10.12 -15.28 7.59
N LEU A 59 8.84 -14.95 7.73
CA LEU A 59 7.95 -15.61 8.68
C LEU A 59 7.87 -17.12 8.41
N LEU A 60 7.64 -17.48 7.14
CA LEU A 60 7.57 -18.88 6.71
C LEU A 60 8.93 -19.59 6.87
N GLN A 61 10.05 -18.93 6.57
CA GLN A 61 11.37 -19.49 6.76
C GLN A 61 11.64 -19.79 8.23
N ASN A 62 11.29 -18.87 9.13
CA ASN A 62 11.43 -19.09 10.57
C ASN A 62 10.58 -20.28 11.05
N ALA A 63 9.39 -20.47 10.48
CA ALA A 63 8.56 -21.64 10.79
C ALA A 63 9.23 -22.94 10.30
N ALA A 64 9.83 -22.94 9.11
CA ALA A 64 10.59 -24.08 8.59
C ALA A 64 11.84 -24.40 9.44
N GLU A 65 12.56 -23.37 9.89
CA GLU A 65 13.70 -23.52 10.80
C GLU A 65 13.28 -24.07 12.17
N LEU A 66 12.14 -23.61 12.70
CA LEU A 66 11.60 -24.10 13.95
C LEU A 66 11.15 -25.56 13.86
N TYR A 67 10.53 -25.95 12.74
CA TYR A 67 10.25 -27.36 12.43
C TYR A 67 11.54 -28.17 12.41
N ALA A 68 12.56 -27.73 11.67
CA ALA A 68 13.83 -28.45 11.56
C ALA A 68 14.51 -28.61 12.92
N ALA A 69 14.48 -27.58 13.77
CA ALA A 69 15.03 -27.64 15.13
C ALA A 69 14.35 -28.72 15.99
N GLN A 70 13.06 -29.01 15.76
CA GLN A 70 12.31 -30.05 16.47
C GLN A 70 12.40 -31.43 15.81
N HIS A 71 12.80 -31.49 14.54
CA HIS A 71 12.81 -32.71 13.72
C HIS A 71 14.24 -33.16 13.34
N ASN A 72 15.19 -33.01 14.26
CA ASN A 72 16.60 -33.43 14.08
C ASN A 72 17.29 -32.80 12.85
N GLY A 73 16.95 -31.56 12.52
CA GLY A 73 17.49 -30.85 11.37
C GLY A 73 16.84 -31.18 10.03
N ASN A 74 15.81 -32.04 10.00
CA ASN A 74 15.06 -32.30 8.77
C ASN A 74 14.05 -31.18 8.54
N TYR A 75 14.11 -30.55 7.38
CA TYR A 75 13.15 -29.52 6.98
C TYR A 75 11.78 -30.09 6.61
N PRO A 76 10.73 -29.24 6.61
CA PRO A 76 9.39 -29.61 6.15
C PRO A 76 9.40 -30.24 4.75
N THR A 77 8.53 -31.23 4.53
CA THR A 77 8.42 -31.95 3.24
C THR A 77 7.04 -31.81 2.59
N LYS A 78 6.08 -31.22 3.30
CA LYS A 78 4.71 -30.99 2.85
C LYS A 78 4.07 -29.82 3.61
N ALA A 79 3.01 -29.24 3.07
CA ALA A 79 2.33 -28.06 3.64
C ALA A 79 1.84 -28.29 5.08
N SER A 80 1.32 -29.48 5.39
CA SER A 80 0.81 -29.82 6.72
C SER A 80 1.86 -29.69 7.83
N ASP A 81 3.15 -29.80 7.49
CA ASP A 81 4.24 -29.69 8.46
C ASP A 81 4.36 -28.27 9.05
N PHE A 82 3.74 -27.26 8.40
CA PHE A 82 3.71 -25.87 8.86
C PHE A 82 2.52 -25.54 9.78
N GLU A 83 1.48 -26.37 9.80
CA GLU A 83 0.22 -26.07 10.52
C GLU A 83 0.43 -25.86 12.02
N ASP A 84 1.37 -26.58 12.63
CA ASP A 84 1.68 -26.46 14.06
C ASP A 84 2.55 -25.22 14.40
N TYR A 85 3.10 -24.55 13.38
CA TYR A 85 4.07 -23.46 13.54
C TYR A 85 3.55 -22.10 13.09
N LEU A 86 2.39 -22.06 12.41
CA LEU A 86 1.77 -20.85 11.90
C LEU A 86 0.33 -20.75 12.40
N SER A 87 -0.04 -19.59 12.93
CA SER A 87 -1.45 -19.31 13.28
C SER A 87 -2.32 -19.03 12.06
N GLU A 88 -1.72 -18.51 11.00
CA GLU A 88 -2.36 -18.18 9.73
C GLU A 88 -1.30 -18.25 8.62
N PHE A 89 -1.68 -18.78 7.46
CA PHE A 89 -0.82 -18.83 6.30
C PHE A 89 -0.83 -17.46 5.61
N PRO A 90 0.31 -16.78 5.48
CA PRO A 90 0.38 -15.50 4.78
C PRO A 90 0.11 -15.70 3.28
N GLU A 91 -0.63 -14.77 2.68
CA GLU A 91 -0.85 -14.73 1.24
C GLU A 91 0.14 -13.80 0.54
N GLN A 92 0.49 -14.11 -0.70
CA GLN A 92 1.32 -13.23 -1.52
C GLN A 92 0.50 -12.02 -1.98
N SER A 93 1.10 -10.84 -1.90
CA SER A 93 0.46 -9.56 -2.26
C SER A 93 0.00 -9.49 -3.73
N GLY A 94 0.60 -10.30 -4.59
CA GLY A 94 0.26 -10.45 -6.01
C GLY A 94 -0.82 -11.50 -6.32
N GLY A 95 -1.34 -12.23 -5.33
CA GLY A 95 -2.33 -13.28 -5.52
C GLY A 95 -1.76 -14.64 -5.97
N GLY A 96 -0.47 -14.88 -5.72
CA GLY A 96 0.16 -16.21 -5.83
C GLY A 96 0.30 -16.89 -4.48
N ALA A 97 1.19 -17.88 -4.42
CA ALA A 97 1.45 -18.68 -3.24
C ALA A 97 2.95 -18.78 -2.97
N PHE A 98 3.31 -18.96 -1.71
CA PHE A 98 4.69 -19.24 -1.32
C PHE A 98 4.98 -20.73 -1.47
N TRP A 99 6.22 -21.04 -1.81
CA TRP A 99 6.70 -22.40 -1.98
C TRP A 99 7.86 -22.65 -1.02
N PHE A 100 7.91 -23.85 -0.49
CA PHE A 100 9.11 -24.33 0.18
C PHE A 100 9.93 -25.14 -0.82
N ASP A 101 11.11 -24.62 -1.17
CA ASP A 101 12.10 -25.29 -1.98
C ASP A 101 12.85 -26.30 -1.10
N THR A 102 12.60 -27.58 -1.35
CA THR A 102 13.26 -28.69 -0.64
C THR A 102 14.67 -28.97 -1.12
N THR A 103 15.08 -28.39 -2.26
CA THR A 103 16.44 -28.52 -2.81
C THR A 103 17.38 -27.55 -2.11
N ASP A 104 16.94 -26.31 -1.91
CA ASP A 104 17.73 -25.24 -1.28
C ASP A 104 17.33 -24.94 0.17
N GLU A 105 16.34 -25.65 0.72
CA GLU A 105 15.79 -25.50 2.07
C GLU A 105 15.30 -24.07 2.37
N LYS A 106 14.63 -23.46 1.38
CA LYS A 106 14.24 -22.05 1.41
C LYS A 106 12.81 -21.81 0.98
N VAL A 107 12.20 -20.81 1.61
CA VAL A 107 10.94 -20.25 1.11
C VAL A 107 11.19 -19.35 -0.09
N VAL A 108 10.39 -19.50 -1.14
CA VAL A 108 10.44 -18.73 -2.39
C VAL A 108 9.03 -18.38 -2.88
N GLU A 109 8.89 -17.27 -3.61
CA GLU A 109 7.61 -16.88 -4.23
C GLU A 109 7.22 -17.76 -5.43
N SER A 110 8.20 -18.45 -6.02
CA SER A 110 7.99 -19.41 -7.11
C SER A 110 9.17 -20.37 -7.12
N LEU A 111 8.89 -21.65 -7.38
CA LEU A 111 9.95 -22.65 -7.51
C LEU A 111 10.82 -22.37 -8.75
N PRO A 112 12.15 -22.32 -8.61
CA PRO A 112 13.05 -22.27 -9.75
C PRO A 112 12.94 -23.54 -10.62
N GLY A 113 13.26 -23.41 -11.90
CA GLY A 113 13.24 -24.55 -12.82
C GLY A 113 14.21 -25.66 -12.39
N GLY A 114 13.71 -26.88 -12.28
CA GLY A 114 14.51 -28.05 -11.88
C GLY A 114 14.63 -28.25 -10.36
N HIS A 115 14.07 -27.35 -9.56
CA HIS A 115 14.01 -27.49 -8.10
C HIS A 115 12.77 -28.28 -7.70
N SER A 116 12.89 -29.03 -6.60
CA SER A 116 11.78 -29.75 -5.99
C SER A 116 11.26 -28.97 -4.79
N GLY A 117 9.94 -28.93 -4.63
CA GLY A 117 9.31 -28.25 -3.50
C GLY A 117 7.81 -28.43 -3.49
N PHE A 118 7.16 -27.76 -2.56
CA PHE A 118 5.70 -27.79 -2.41
C PHE A 118 5.16 -26.40 -2.09
N GLU A 119 3.91 -26.17 -2.47
CA GLU A 119 3.17 -24.96 -2.13
C GLU A 119 2.86 -24.98 -0.64
N ILE A 120 3.10 -23.86 0.04
CA ILE A 120 2.79 -23.68 1.46
C ILE A 120 1.33 -23.20 1.54
N LYS A 121 0.38 -24.06 1.14
CA LYS A 121 -1.07 -23.82 1.18
C LYS A 121 -1.88 -25.11 1.16
#